data_AF-A0A1I1LZ40-F1
#
_entry.id   AF-A0A1I1LZ40-F1
#
_cell.length_a   1.000
_cell.length_b   1.000
_cell.length_c   1.000
_cell.angle_alpha   90.00
_cell.angle_beta   90.00
_cell.angle_gamma   90.00
#
_symmetry.space_group_name_H-M   'P 1'
#
loop_
_entity.id
_entity.type
_entity.pdbx_description
1 polymer ?
#
loop_
_entity_poly.entity_id
_entity_poly.type
_entity_poly.pdbx_seq_one_letter_code
_entity_poly.pdbx_strand_id
1 'polypeptide(L)'
;MNLEQLTLAQLARLERWLCRYPDIEGLEALLLERLESGRINGRCRLDSGRIARELDMAHALIRRAASSLETRGLIELADRRGAGPGLWLSLVDETVSSA
;
A
#
# COMPACT_ATOMS: atom_id res chain seq x y z
N MET A 1 8.41 -11.20 -6.43
CA MET A 1 7.50 -12.17 -5.79
C MET A 1 6.37 -12.35 -6.77
N ASN A 2 6.12 -13.56 -7.27
CA ASN A 2 5.02 -13.75 -8.23
C ASN A 2 3.69 -13.40 -7.53
N LEU A 3 2.84 -12.61 -8.18
CA LEU A 3 1.47 -12.32 -7.70
C LEU A 3 0.68 -13.61 -7.43
N GLU A 4 1.07 -14.70 -8.09
CA GLU A 4 0.53 -16.06 -7.94
C GLU A 4 0.90 -16.75 -6.60
N GLN A 5 1.66 -16.10 -5.71
CA GLN A 5 2.13 -16.67 -4.43
C GLN A 5 1.60 -15.90 -3.21
N LEU A 6 0.39 -15.35 -3.26
CA LEU A 6 -0.26 -14.83 -2.06
C LEU A 6 -0.65 -15.99 -1.13
N THR A 7 -0.23 -15.90 0.12
CA THR A 7 -0.68 -16.80 1.19
C THR A 7 -2.17 -16.58 1.48
N LEU A 8 -2.86 -17.58 2.04
CA LEU A 8 -4.27 -17.44 2.46
C LEU A 8 -4.50 -16.24 3.37
N ALA A 9 -3.55 -15.94 4.26
CA ALA A 9 -3.63 -14.77 5.13
C ALA A 9 -3.54 -13.45 4.34
N GLN A 10 -2.73 -13.39 3.28
CA GLN A 10 -2.65 -12.22 2.40
C GLN A 10 -3.93 -12.06 1.57
N LEU A 11 -4.48 -13.16 1.05
CA LEU A 11 -5.74 -13.15 0.31
C LEU A 11 -6.90 -12.65 1.19
N ALA A 12 -7.04 -13.19 2.40
CA ALA A 12 -8.08 -12.75 3.33
C ALA A 12 -7.96 -11.26 3.67
N ARG A 13 -6.75 -10.73 3.83
CA ARG A 13 -6.55 -9.29 4.05
C ARG A 13 -6.94 -8.45 2.84
N LEU A 14 -6.54 -8.87 1.64
CA LEU A 14 -6.88 -8.20 0.40
C LEU A 14 -8.40 -8.16 0.18
N GLU A 15 -9.09 -9.28 0.39
CA GLU A 15 -10.56 -9.37 0.33
C GLU A 15 -11.23 -8.42 1.32
N ARG A 16 -10.70 -8.29 2.55
CA ARG A 16 -11.24 -7.32 3.51
C ARG A 16 -11.13 -5.88 3.03
N TRP A 17 -10.02 -5.49 2.38
CA TRP A 17 -9.88 -4.15 1.83
C TRP A 17 -10.87 -3.90 0.69
N LEU A 18 -11.04 -4.87 -0.21
CA LEU A 18 -12.02 -4.77 -1.30
C LEU A 18 -13.46 -4.72 -0.78
N CYS A 19 -13.79 -5.49 0.25
CA CYS A 19 -15.12 -5.45 0.87
C CYS A 19 -15.37 -4.14 1.64
N ARG A 20 -14.34 -3.60 2.31
CA ARG A 20 -14.46 -2.37 3.11
C ARG A 20 -14.52 -1.12 2.23
N TYR A 21 -13.82 -1.12 1.11
CA TYR A 21 -13.78 0.00 0.17
C TYR A 21 -14.09 -0.50 -1.24
N PRO A 22 -15.36 -0.65 -1.63
CA PRO A 22 -15.74 -1.24 -2.90
C PRO A 22 -15.26 -0.44 -4.13
N ASP A 23 -14.92 0.84 -3.93
CA ASP A 23 -14.45 1.74 -4.97
C ASP A 23 -12.93 1.71 -5.20
N ILE A 24 -12.18 0.86 -4.48
CA ILE A 24 -10.73 0.72 -4.71
C ILE A 24 -10.45 -0.38 -5.75
N GLU A 25 -9.45 -0.13 -6.58
CA GLU A 25 -9.00 -1.09 -7.59
C GLU A 25 -8.13 -2.20 -6.96
N GLY A 26 -7.97 -3.32 -7.67
CA GLY A 26 -7.18 -4.45 -7.18
C GLY A 26 -5.73 -4.10 -6.80
N LEU A 27 -5.09 -3.17 -7.53
CA LEU A 27 -3.75 -2.70 -7.20
C LEU A 27 -3.73 -1.86 -5.90
N GLU A 28 -4.76 -1.06 -5.68
CA GLU A 28 -4.90 -0.25 -4.48
C GLU A 28 -5.10 -1.15 -3.25
N ALA A 29 -5.99 -2.14 -3.36
CA ALA A 29 -6.19 -3.14 -2.32
C ALA A 29 -4.90 -3.92 -2.02
N LEU A 30 -4.14 -4.29 -3.05
CA LEU A 30 -2.85 -4.95 -2.89
C LEU A 30 -1.84 -4.05 -2.18
N LEU A 31 -1.79 -2.75 -2.48
CA LEU A 31 -0.93 -1.79 -1.77
C LEU A 31 -1.29 -1.68 -0.29
N LEU A 32 -2.59 -1.60 0.05
CA LEU A 32 -3.06 -1.58 1.43
C LEU A 32 -2.67 -2.86 2.18
N GLU A 33 -2.85 -4.03 1.55
CA GLU A 33 -2.42 -5.32 2.11
C GLU A 33 -0.91 -5.31 2.43
N ARG A 34 -0.09 -4.81 1.51
CA ARG A 34 1.37 -4.77 1.70
C ARG A 34 1.76 -3.86 2.86
N LEU A 35 1.14 -2.70 2.97
CA LEU A 35 1.41 -1.77 4.07
C LEU A 35 0.94 -2.36 5.40
N GLU A 36 -0.21 -3.02 5.44
CA GLU A 36 -0.71 -3.73 6.62
C GLU A 36 0.23 -4.88 7.03
N SER A 37 0.66 -5.70 6.07
CA SER A 37 1.63 -6.77 6.29
C SER A 37 2.98 -6.23 6.78
N GLY A 38 3.44 -5.12 6.19
CA GLY A 38 4.63 -4.41 6.65
C GLY A 38 4.51 -3.99 8.11
N ARG A 39 3.40 -3.38 8.48
CA ARG A 39 3.12 -2.92 9.84
C ARG A 39 3.08 -4.08 10.85
N ILE A 40 2.43 -5.19 10.52
CA ILE A 40 2.42 -6.42 11.34
C ILE A 40 3.85 -6.91 11.61
N ASN A 41 4.74 -6.76 10.62
CA ASN A 41 6.15 -7.14 10.72
C ASN A 41 7.04 -6.00 11.28
N GLY A 42 6.46 -4.98 11.93
CA GLY A 42 7.18 -3.87 12.56
C GLY A 42 7.72 -2.81 11.60
N ARG A 43 7.31 -2.81 10.33
CA ARG A 43 7.67 -1.79 9.33
C ARG A 43 6.51 -0.81 9.12
N CYS A 44 6.61 0.37 9.72
CA CYS A 44 5.55 1.39 9.60
C CYS A 44 5.51 2.08 8.23
N ARG A 45 6.56 1.98 7.41
CA ARG A 45 6.64 2.59 6.08
C ARG A 45 7.30 1.67 5.07
N LEU A 46 6.85 1.73 3.82
CA LEU A 46 7.41 0.99 2.69
C LEU A 46 7.84 1.93 1.56
N ASP A 47 8.89 1.55 0.83
CA ASP A 47 9.42 2.31 -0.30
C ASP A 47 8.68 1.93 -1.59
N SER A 48 8.15 2.93 -2.30
CA SER A 48 7.38 2.73 -3.53
C SER A 48 8.15 2.00 -4.62
N GLY A 49 9.45 2.26 -4.75
CA GLY A 49 10.30 1.58 -5.73
C GLY A 49 10.64 0.15 -5.33
N ARG A 50 10.71 -0.15 -4.04
CA ARG A 50 10.81 -1.52 -3.54
C ARG A 50 9.53 -2.30 -3.85
N ILE A 51 8.36 -1.72 -3.58
CA ILE A 51 7.07 -2.34 -3.90
C ILE A 51 6.97 -2.62 -5.40
N ALA A 52 7.31 -1.64 -6.25
CA ALA A 52 7.29 -1.80 -7.71
C ALA A 52 8.12 -3.00 -8.18
N ARG A 53 9.34 -3.17 -7.64
CA ARG A 53 10.19 -4.33 -7.95
C ARG A 53 9.65 -5.64 -7.38
N GLU A 54 9.09 -5.61 -6.17
CA GLU A 54 8.55 -6.82 -5.52
C GLU A 54 7.33 -7.37 -6.28
N LEU A 55 6.50 -6.49 -6.82
CA LEU A 55 5.29 -6.80 -7.60
C LEU A 55 5.55 -6.95 -9.10
N ASP A 56 6.78 -6.72 -9.56
CA ASP A 56 7.15 -6.66 -10.98
C ASP A 56 6.24 -5.71 -11.80
N MET A 57 6.05 -4.50 -11.27
CA MET A 57 5.18 -3.47 -11.83
C MET A 57 5.91 -2.16 -12.14
N ALA A 58 5.38 -1.41 -13.11
CA ALA A 58 5.87 -0.08 -13.41
C ALA A 58 5.67 0.88 -12.23
N HIS A 59 6.70 1.69 -11.92
CA HIS A 59 6.66 2.68 -10.83
C HIS A 59 5.51 3.68 -10.99
N ALA A 60 5.12 4.01 -12.22
CA ALA A 60 4.01 4.91 -12.51
C ALA A 60 2.66 4.35 -12.02
N LEU A 61 2.44 3.03 -12.12
CA LEU A 61 1.23 2.38 -11.63
C LEU A 61 1.17 2.41 -10.10
N ILE A 62 2.29 2.09 -9.44
CA ILE A 62 2.40 2.17 -7.98
C ILE A 62 2.17 3.60 -7.50
N ARG A 63 2.76 4.60 -8.16
CA ARG A 63 2.56 6.01 -7.83
C ARG A 63 1.11 6.47 -8.02
N ARG A 64 0.46 6.06 -9.11
CA ARG A 64 -0.94 6.39 -9.39
C ARG A 64 -1.87 5.79 -8.32
N ALA A 65 -1.71 4.51 -8.01
CA ALA A 65 -2.50 3.83 -6.99
C ALA A 65 -2.24 4.43 -5.59
N ALA A 66 -0.98 4.75 -5.27
CA ALA A 66 -0.62 5.41 -4.02
C ALA A 66 -1.26 6.81 -3.90
N SER A 67 -1.25 7.62 -4.96
CA SER A 67 -1.87 8.94 -4.98
C SER A 67 -3.40 8.88 -4.85
N SER A 68 -4.03 7.88 -5.47
CA SER A 68 -5.47 7.66 -5.31
C SER A 68 -5.83 7.26 -3.87
N LEU A 69 -5.05 6.35 -3.25
CA LEU A 69 -5.23 5.97 -1.85
C LEU A 69 -4.99 7.12 -0.87
N GLU A 70 -4.00 7.98 -1.13
CA GLU A 70 -3.74 9.18 -0.34
C GLU A 70 -4.90 10.17 -0.44
N THR A 71 -5.43 10.39 -1.64
CA THR A 71 -6.62 11.25 -1.85
C THR A 71 -7.83 10.77 -1.06
N ARG A 72 -7.92 9.45 -0.82
CA ARG A 72 -8.97 8.83 -0.01
C ARG A 72 -8.67 8.82 1.49
N GLY A 73 -7.52 9.34 1.93
CA GLY A 73 -7.11 9.35 3.32
C GLY A 73 -6.76 7.97 3.90
N LEU A 74 -6.41 7.00 3.05
CA LEU A 74 -6.09 5.63 3.48
C LEU A 74 -4.60 5.43 3.74
N ILE A 75 -3.75 6.20 3.05
CA ILE A 75 -2.30 6.17 3.21
C ILE A 75 -1.73 7.59 3.23
N GLU A 76 -0.54 7.74 3.79
CA GLU A 76 0.26 8.96 3.69
C GLU A 76 1.45 8.72 2.75
N LEU A 77 1.77 9.73 1.94
CA LEU A 77 3.00 9.75 1.14
C LEU A 77 4.00 10.73 1.75
N ALA A 78 5.26 10.31 1.82
CA ALA A 78 6.36 11.19 2.20
C ALA A 78 7.52 11.07 1.22
N ASP A 79 8.12 12.20 0.87
CA ASP A 79 9.32 12.19 0.03
C ASP A 79 10.46 11.45 0.70
N ARG A 80 11.12 10.57 -0.06
CA ARG A 80 12.36 9.96 0.38
C ARG A 80 13.49 10.97 0.19
N ARG A 81 13.90 11.65 1.27
CA ARG A 81 15.10 12.50 1.25
C ARG A 81 16.32 11.68 0.78
N GLY A 82 16.88 11.99 -0.40
CA GLY A 82 18.00 11.27 -1.03
C GLY A 82 17.95 11.28 -2.57
N ALA A 83 18.90 10.60 -3.22
CA ALA A 83 19.18 10.67 -4.66
C ALA A 83 18.21 9.88 -5.58
N GLY A 84 16.98 9.59 -5.15
CA GLY A 84 16.06 8.78 -5.95
C GLY A 84 14.60 9.24 -5.86
N PRO A 85 13.79 9.07 -6.91
CA PRO A 85 12.39 9.52 -6.96
C PRO A 85 11.42 8.61 -6.17
N GLY A 86 11.91 7.93 -5.14
CA GLY A 86 11.11 7.03 -4.30
C GLY A 86 10.21 7.81 -3.33
N LEU A 87 9.07 7.21 -2.97
CA LEU A 87 8.17 7.71 -1.94
C LEU A 87 8.12 6.71 -0.81
N TRP A 88 8.04 7.19 0.43
CA TRP A 88 7.62 6.40 1.58
C TRP A 88 6.10 6.39 1.62
N LEU A 89 5.53 5.20 1.79
CA LEU A 89 4.10 4.95 1.96
C LEU A 89 3.87 4.41 3.37
N SER A 90 2.86 4.90 4.07
CA SER A 90 2.40 4.39 5.37
C SER A 90 0.88 4.36 5.42
N LEU A 91 0.30 3.39 6.14
CA LEU A 91 -1.14 3.43 6.43
C LEU A 91 -1.44 4.64 7.33
N VAL A 92 -2.55 5.33 7.08
CA VAL A 92 -3.10 6.28 8.05
C VAL A 92 -3.58 5.50 9.27
N ASP A 93 -3.18 5.95 10.45
CA ASP A 93 -3.68 5.41 11.70
C ASP A 93 -5.16 5.82 11.88
N GLU A 94 -6.10 4.86 11.89
CA GLU A 94 -7.53 5.14 12.15
C GLU A 94 -7.80 5.67 13.57
N THR A 95 -6.77 6.00 14.36
CA THR A 95 -6.88 6.46 15.75
C THR A 95 -7.33 7.91 15.93
N VAL A 96 -7.66 8.67 14.87
CA VAL A 96 -8.18 10.04 14.99
C VAL A 96 -9.37 10.29 14.05
N SER A 97 -10.50 9.65 14.34
CA SER A 97 -11.81 10.12 13.86
C SER A 97 -12.90 9.90 14.91
N SER A 98 -12.57 10.29 16.14
CA SER A 98 -13.52 10.52 17.24
C SER A 98 -13.15 11.83 17.91
N ALA A 99 -13.59 12.95 17.31
CA ALA A 99 -13.61 14.27 17.95
C ALA A 99 -14.95 14.92 17.64
#